data_AF-A0A1V5D5L4-F1
#
_entry.id   AF-A0A1V5D5L4-F1
#
_cell.length_a   1.000
_cell.length_b   1.000
_cell.length_c   1.000
_cell.angle_alpha   90.00
_cell.angle_beta   90.00
_cell.angle_gamma   90.00
#
_symmetry.space_group_name_H-M   'P 1'
#
loop_
_entity.id
_entity.type
_entity.pdbx_description
1 polymer ?
#
loop_
_entity_poly.entity_id
_entity_poly.type
_entity_poly.pdbx_seq_one_letter_code
_entity_poly.pdbx_strand_id
1 'polypeptide(L)' 'MARYQIINAAKTLLAEIKQIFLDADHWNNIHPNEEPINPDEDGFLHHIAEILEGVVKREADRP' A
#
# COMPACT_ATOMS: atom_id res chain seq x y z
N MET A 1 22.91 -7.61 -6.77
CA MET A 1 22.27 -7.46 -5.44
C MET A 1 21.18 -6.38 -5.41
N ALA A 2 21.37 -5.21 -6.03
CA ALA A 2 20.40 -4.09 -6.00
C ALA A 2 18.95 -4.43 -6.42
N ARG A 3 18.76 -5.29 -7.43
CA ARG A 3 17.41 -5.61 -7.95
C ARG A 3 16.51 -6.32 -6.93
N TYR A 4 17.00 -7.38 -6.29
CA TYR A 4 16.23 -8.11 -5.28
C TYR A 4 15.86 -7.21 -4.09
N GLN A 5 16.73 -6.27 -3.73
CA GLN A 5 16.46 -5.28 -2.68
C GLN A 5 15.33 -4.33 -3.07
N ILE A 6 15.30 -3.86 -4.32
CA ILE A 6 14.22 -3.00 -4.83
C ILE A 6 12.87 -3.74 -4.83
N ILE A 7 12.84 -4.99 -5.28
CA ILE A 7 11.61 -5.78 -5.28
C ILE A 7 11.12 -6.07 -3.86
N ASN A 8 12.02 -6.42 -2.94
CA ASN A 8 11.63 -6.63 -1.54
C ASN A 8 11.15 -5.35 -0.89
N ALA A 9 11.81 -4.21 -1.14
CA ALA A 9 11.33 -2.91 -0.67
C ALA A 9 9.93 -2.60 -1.22
N ALA A 10 9.68 -2.86 -2.51
CA ALA A 10 8.36 -2.67 -3.11
C ALA A 10 7.27 -3.55 -2.44
N LYS A 11 7.58 -4.81 -2.14
CA LYS A 11 6.66 -5.71 -1.42
C LYS A 11 6.39 -5.23 0.01
N THR A 12 7.42 -4.78 0.73
CA THR A 12 7.27 -4.23 2.07
C THR A 12 6.40 -2.99 2.06
N LEU A 13 6.68 -2.03 1.17
CA LEU A 13 5.88 -0.81 1.03
C LEU A 13 4.41 -1.11 0.66
N LEU A 14 4.15 -2.10 -0.21
CA LEU A 14 2.78 -2.53 -0.50
C LEU A 14 2.05 -3.07 0.74
N ALA A 15 2.73 -3.82 1.59
CA ALA A 15 2.16 -4.33 2.82
C ALA A 15 1.88 -3.19 3.81
N GLU A 16 2.79 -2.22 3.92
CA GLU A 16 2.63 -1.04 4.77
C GLU A 16 1.45 -0.17 4.33
N ILE A 17 1.33 0.12 3.02
CA ILE A 17 0.17 0.87 2.48
C ILE A 17 -1.13 0.13 2.83
N LYS A 18 -1.20 -1.19 2.59
CA LYS A 18 -2.39 -1.99 2.95
C LYS A 18 -2.71 -1.92 4.44
N GLN A 19 -1.70 -1.94 5.30
CA GLN A 19 -1.89 -1.84 6.74
C GLN A 19 -2.49 -0.49 7.14
N ILE A 20 -2.06 0.62 6.52
CA ILE A 20 -2.64 1.96 6.78
C ILE A 20 -4.15 1.98 6.47
N PHE A 21 -4.57 1.40 5.35
CA PHE A 21 -6.00 1.31 5.01
C PHE A 21 -6.79 0.45 6.01
N LEU A 22 -6.22 -0.69 6.43
CA LEU A 22 -6.84 -1.55 7.44
C LEU A 22 -6.95 -0.86 8.80
N ASP A 23 -5.93 -0.10 9.20
CA ASP A 23 -5.93 0.62 10.46
C ASP A 23 -6.94 1.77 10.46
N ALA A 24 -7.05 2.50 9.35
CA ALA A 24 -8.08 3.54 9.17
C ALA A 24 -9.48 2.94 9.21
N ASP A 25 -9.73 1.84 8.50
CA ASP A 25 -11.02 1.14 8.52
C ASP A 25 -11.35 0.62 9.93
N HIS A 26 -10.38 0.01 10.60
CA HIS A 26 -10.56 -0.45 11.97
C HIS A 26 -10.90 0.70 12.93
N TRP A 27 -10.19 1.82 12.83
CA TRP A 27 -10.46 2.99 13.65
C TRP A 27 -11.86 3.56 13.39
N ASN A 28 -12.24 3.70 12.11
CA ASN A 28 -13.57 4.20 11.70
C ASN A 28 -14.69 3.30 12.21
N ASN A 29 -14.48 1.98 12.21
CA ASN A 29 -15.43 1.01 12.73
C ASN A 29 -15.59 1.10 14.26
N ILE A 30 -14.52 1.41 15.01
CA ILE A 30 -14.57 1.58 16.46
C ILE A 30 -15.12 2.96 16.87
N HIS A 31 -14.91 3.99 16.05
CA HIS A 31 -15.31 5.38 16.33
C HIS A 31 -16.35 5.91 15.32
N PRO A 32 -17.54 5.30 15.21
CA PRO A 32 -18.53 5.65 14.18
C PRO A 32 -19.15 7.05 14.32
N ASN A 33 -18.94 7.72 15.46
CA ASN A 33 -19.46 9.07 15.72
C ASN A 33 -18.40 10.17 15.47
N GLU A 34 -17.17 9.80 15.13
CA GLU A 34 -16.10 10.74 14.79
C GLU A 34 -15.99 10.94 13.28
N GLU A 35 -15.24 11.96 12.86
CA GLU A 35 -14.97 12.17 11.43
C GLU A 35 -14.15 11.00 10.88
N PRO A 36 -14.62 10.31 9.82
CA PRO A 36 -13.91 9.16 9.28
C PRO A 36 -12.52 9.54 8.77
N ILE A 37 -11.52 8.75 9.15
CA ILE A 37 -10.18 8.84 8.59
C ILE A 37 -10.22 8.28 7.17
N ASN A 38 -9.91 9.14 6.19
CA ASN A 38 -9.51 8.71 4.86
C ASN A 38 -7.98 8.78 4.78
N PRO A 39 -7.26 7.65 4.75
CA PRO A 39 -5.80 7.67 4.69
C PRO A 39 -5.24 8.15 3.35
N ASP A 40 -6.08 8.33 2.33
CA ASP A 40 -5.68 8.62 0.95
C ASP A 40 -6.58 9.70 0.33
N GLU A 41 -6.65 10.87 0.98
CA GLU A 41 -7.50 11.99 0.54
C GLU A 41 -7.18 12.50 -0.86
N ASP A 42 -5.92 12.43 -1.28
CA ASP A 42 -5.44 12.88 -2.58
C ASP A 42 -5.21 11.75 -3.59
N GLY A 43 -5.45 10.49 -3.19
CA GLY A 43 -5.24 9.29 -4.03
C GLY A 43 -3.76 8.94 -4.25
N PHE A 44 -2.84 9.60 -3.57
CA PHE A 44 -1.40 9.39 -3.75
C PHE A 44 -0.93 8.01 -3.27
N LEU A 45 -1.50 7.47 -2.19
CA LEU A 45 -1.17 6.13 -1.71
C LEU A 45 -1.63 5.05 -2.68
N HIS A 46 -2.84 5.20 -3.26
CA HIS A 46 -3.29 4.33 -4.34
C HIS A 46 -2.34 4.38 -5.53
N HIS A 47 -1.95 5.58 -5.96
CA HIS A 47 -1.05 5.74 -7.09
C HIS A 47 0.32 5.08 -6.86
N ILE A 48 0.89 5.23 -5.66
CA ILE A 48 2.13 4.53 -5.29
C ILE A 48 1.91 3.01 -5.32
N ALA A 49 0.83 2.51 -4.75
CA ALA A 49 0.54 1.08 -4.72
C ALA A 49 0.49 0.49 -6.14
N GLU A 50 -0.19 1.14 -7.08
CA GLU A 50 -0.25 0.71 -8.49
C GLU A 50 1.14 0.63 -9.14
N ILE A 51 2.01 1.62 -8.89
CA ILE A 51 3.39 1.62 -9.39
C ILE A 51 4.16 0.43 -8.82
N LEU A 52 4.07 0.20 -7.51
CA LEU A 52 4.78 -0.88 -6.82
C LEU A 52 4.29 -2.25 -7.26
N GLU A 53 2.97 -2.43 -7.44
CA GLU A 53 2.39 -3.65 -7.99
C GLU A 53 2.91 -3.92 -9.41
N GLY A 54 3.01 -2.88 -10.24
CA GLY A 54 3.63 -2.98 -11.56
C GLY A 54 5.09 -3.45 -11.52
N VAL A 55 5.87 -2.97 -10.54
CA VAL A 55 7.27 -3.40 -10.33
C VAL A 55 7.33 -4.88 -9.91
N VAL A 56 6.50 -5.29 -8.94
CA VAL A 56 6.46 -6.67 -8.45
C VAL A 56 5.95 -7.65 -9.51
N LYS A 57 4.93 -7.27 -10.29
CA LYS A 57 4.38 -8.13 -11.35
C LYS A 57 5.37 -8.38 -12.48
N ARG A 58 6.06 -7.33 -12.95
CA ARG A 58 7.11 -7.47 -13.97
C ARG A 58 8.27 -8.37 -13.53
N GLU A 59 8.53 -8.46 -12.23
CA GLU A 59 9.47 -9.42 -11.68
C GLU A 59 8.97 -10.85 -11.79
N ALA A 60 7.71 -11.09 -11.42
CA ALA A 60 7.09 -12.40 -11.37
C ALA A 60 6.91 -13.03 -12.77
N ASP A 61 6.65 -12.21 -13.78
CA ASP A 61 6.41 -12.64 -15.17
C ASP A 61 7.71 -12.91 -15.95
N ARG A 62 8.88 -12.81 -15.31
CA ARG A 62 10.17 -12.95 -15.98
C ARG A 62 10.60 -14.43 -16.04
N PRO A 63 11.01 -14.95 -17.22
CA PRO A 63 11.42 -16.34 -17.38
C PRO A 63 12.73 -16.68 -16.64
#